data_AF-A0A7X4CMQ8-F1
#
_entry.id   AF-A0A7X4CMQ8-F1
#
_cell.length_a   1.000
_cell.length_b   1.000
_cell.length_c   1.000
_cell.angle_alpha   90.00
_cell.angle_beta   90.00
_cell.angle_gamma   90.00
#
_symmetry.space_group_name_H-M   'P 1'
#
loop_
_entity.id
_entity.type
_entity.pdbx_description
1 polymer ?
#
loop_
_entity_poly.entity_id
_entity_poly.type
_entity_poly.pdbx_seq_one_letter_code
_entity_poly.pdbx_strand_id
1 'polypeptide(L)'
;PSDEAFHDWRKQVKYLWYHTQILENIWPSVMRVQAEELDQLGELLGQDHDLAVLRTTVMAEFPRAGATATLMALERRIGEVRSRMQDQARLLGERIYLERSREFTRRLGGYWQVWQAEQSAGQELKNSTRRLRTARVRLKG
;
A
#
# COMPACT_ATOMS: atom_id res chain seq x y z
N PRO A 1 -2.32 -21.48 -6.12
CA PRO A 1 -1.31 -20.46 -6.51
C PRO A 1 0.05 -20.80 -5.87
N SER A 2 1.18 -20.44 -6.50
CA SER A 2 2.52 -20.70 -5.97
C SER A 2 2.97 -19.63 -4.97
N ASP A 3 3.97 -19.95 -4.15
CA ASP A 3 4.63 -18.99 -3.25
C ASP A 3 5.22 -17.79 -4.02
N GLU A 4 5.73 -18.04 -5.23
CA GLU A 4 6.25 -17.01 -6.14
C GLU A 4 5.15 -16.02 -6.57
N ALA A 5 3.94 -16.50 -6.89
CA ALA A 5 2.82 -15.64 -7.28
C ALA A 5 2.38 -14.72 -6.14
N PHE A 6 2.34 -15.23 -4.91
CA PHE A 6 2.04 -14.42 -3.72
C PHE A 6 3.16 -13.42 -3.40
N HIS A 7 4.41 -13.82 -3.57
CA HIS A 7 5.56 -12.95 -3.39
C HIS A 7 5.57 -11.81 -4.42
N ASP A 8 5.28 -12.08 -5.69
CA ASP A 8 5.17 -11.05 -6.71
C ASP A 8 3.98 -10.12 -6.49
N TRP A 9 2.86 -10.67 -6.03
CA TRP A 9 1.72 -9.86 -5.64
C TRP A 9 2.08 -8.88 -4.52
N ARG A 10 2.81 -9.34 -3.49
CA ARG A 10 3.31 -8.47 -2.41
C ARG A 10 4.15 -7.31 -2.93
N LYS A 11 5.04 -7.54 -3.90
CA LYS A 11 5.83 -6.46 -4.53
C LYS A 11 4.93 -5.41 -5.17
N GLN A 12 3.92 -5.83 -5.94
CA GLN A 12 2.99 -4.92 -6.60
C GLN A 12 2.16 -4.12 -5.59
N VAL A 13 1.72 -4.73 -4.49
CA VAL A 13 1.03 -4.05 -3.39
C VAL A 13 1.93 -2.96 -2.79
N LYS A 14 3.20 -3.28 -2.50
CA LYS A 14 4.15 -2.29 -1.96
C LYS A 14 4.40 -1.14 -2.94
N TYR A 15 4.53 -1.41 -4.25
CA TYR A 15 4.65 -0.32 -5.24
C TYR A 15 3.43 0.59 -5.26
N LEU A 16 2.23 0.01 -5.30
CA LEU A 16 1.00 0.80 -5.30
C LEU A 16 0.85 1.60 -3.99
N TRP A 17 1.19 1.00 -2.84
CA TRP A 17 1.24 1.68 -1.56
C TRP A 17 2.17 2.91 -1.59
N TYR A 18 3.41 2.75 -2.05
CA TYR A 18 4.33 3.89 -2.20
C TYR A 18 3.78 4.99 -3.12
N HIS A 19 3.13 4.62 -4.23
CA HIS A 19 2.49 5.62 -5.11
C HIS A 19 1.39 6.41 -4.39
N THR A 20 0.57 5.76 -3.56
CA THR A 20 -0.46 6.48 -2.77
C THR A 20 0.14 7.42 -1.74
N GLN A 21 1.30 7.09 -1.16
CA GLN A 21 2.02 7.96 -0.24
C GLN A 21 2.60 9.18 -0.96
N ILE A 22 3.22 8.99 -2.12
CA ILE A 22 3.76 10.10 -2.95
C ILE A 22 2.64 11.06 -3.36
N LEU A 23 1.48 10.50 -3.71
CA LEU A 23 0.33 11.25 -4.20
C LEU A 23 -0.59 11.74 -3.09
N GLU A 24 -0.25 11.57 -1.80
CA GLU A 24 -1.15 11.86 -0.68
C GLU A 24 -1.80 13.25 -0.79
N ASN A 25 -1.01 14.27 -1.15
CA ASN A 25 -1.46 15.65 -1.20
C ASN A 25 -2.53 15.96 -2.26
N ILE A 26 -2.71 15.11 -3.28
CA ILE A 26 -3.71 15.37 -4.33
C ILE A 26 -5.14 15.20 -3.81
N TRP A 27 -5.32 14.32 -2.81
CA TRP A 27 -6.56 14.18 -2.05
C TRP A 27 -6.28 13.36 -0.79
N PRO A 28 -5.88 14.00 0.33
CA PRO A 28 -5.40 13.30 1.52
C PRO A 28 -6.41 12.31 2.10
N SER A 29 -7.69 12.68 2.17
CA SER A 29 -8.72 11.81 2.75
C SER A 29 -8.99 10.54 1.95
N VAL A 30 -8.73 10.53 0.64
CA VAL A 30 -8.90 9.33 -0.21
C VAL A 30 -7.60 8.53 -0.26
N MET A 31 -6.46 9.20 -0.43
CA MET A 31 -5.16 8.54 -0.54
C MET A 31 -4.74 7.84 0.75
N ARG A 32 -5.03 8.41 1.94
CA ARG A 32 -4.72 7.77 3.22
C ARG A 32 -5.50 6.49 3.45
N VAL A 33 -6.82 6.52 3.20
CA VAL A 33 -7.66 5.32 3.31
C VAL A 33 -7.20 4.23 2.35
N GLN A 34 -6.84 4.61 1.12
CA GLN A 34 -6.31 3.64 0.16
C GLN A 34 -4.95 3.07 0.60
N ALA A 35 -4.07 3.90 1.19
CA ALA A 35 -2.80 3.45 1.72
C ALA A 35 -2.95 2.49 2.89
N GLU A 36 -3.89 2.74 3.82
CA GLU A 36 -4.19 1.86 4.95
C GLU A 36 -4.64 0.46 4.48
N GLU A 37 -5.53 0.41 3.49
CA GLU A 37 -6.03 -0.84 2.91
C GLU A 37 -4.90 -1.62 2.18
N LEU A 38 -4.04 -0.91 1.44
CA LEU A 38 -2.88 -1.51 0.77
C LEU A 38 -1.83 -1.99 1.76
N ASP A 39 -1.64 -1.27 2.88
CA ASP A 39 -0.73 -1.69 3.94
C ASP A 39 -1.24 -2.97 4.60
N GLN A 40 -2.52 -3.03 4.95
CA GLN A 40 -3.15 -4.23 5.49
C GLN A 40 -3.00 -5.43 4.55
N LEU A 41 -3.21 -5.24 3.25
CA LEU A 41 -2.98 -6.30 2.25
C LEU A 41 -1.49 -6.71 2.22
N GLY A 42 -0.58 -5.74 2.27
CA GLY A 42 0.85 -5.98 2.30
C GLY A 42 1.32 -6.77 3.52
N GLU A 43 0.70 -6.53 4.68
CA GLU A 43 0.96 -7.26 5.93
C GLU A 43 0.47 -8.71 5.85
N LEU A 44 -0.74 -8.96 5.34
CA LEU A 44 -1.25 -10.32 5.14
C LEU A 44 -0.33 -11.13 4.21
N LEU A 45 0.11 -10.53 3.10
CA LEU A 45 1.02 -11.15 2.15
C LEU A 45 2.44 -11.32 2.72
N GLY A 46 2.87 -10.40 3.59
CA GLY A 46 4.15 -10.50 4.30
C GLY A 46 4.18 -11.67 5.27
N GLN A 47 3.14 -11.81 6.09
CA GLN A 47 3.04 -12.90 7.06
C GLN A 47 2.95 -14.28 6.38
N ASP A 48 2.22 -14.39 5.24
CA ASP A 48 2.23 -15.63 4.44
C ASP A 48 3.62 -15.97 3.92
N HIS A 49 4.36 -14.96 3.42
CA HIS A 49 5.72 -15.13 2.92
C HIS A 49 6.69 -15.57 4.01
N ASP A 50 6.65 -14.93 5.18
CA ASP A 50 7.50 -15.27 6.33
C ASP A 50 7.28 -16.72 6.77
N LEU A 51 6.03 -17.20 6.74
CA LEU A 51 5.69 -18.60 7.01
C LEU A 51 6.19 -19.57 5.92
N ALA A 52 6.20 -19.16 4.66
CA ALA A 52 6.78 -19.94 3.56
C ALA A 52 8.29 -20.11 3.73
N VAL A 53 8.98 -19.02 4.11
CA VAL A 53 10.42 -19.02 4.43
C VAL A 53 10.67 -19.90 5.65
N LEU A 54 9.92 -19.73 6.74
CA LEU A 54 10.04 -20.56 7.94
C LEU A 54 9.92 -22.06 7.63
N ARG A 55 8.91 -22.45 6.84
CA ARG A 55 8.75 -23.85 6.41
C ARG A 55 9.99 -24.35 5.69
N THR A 56 10.49 -23.56 4.74
CA THR A 56 11.67 -23.92 3.94
C THR A 56 12.91 -24.07 4.81
N THR A 57 13.16 -23.12 5.71
CA THR A 57 14.30 -23.15 6.65
C THR A 57 14.24 -24.37 7.57
N VAL A 58 13.08 -24.66 8.17
CA VAL A 58 12.93 -25.80 9.07
C VAL A 58 13.15 -27.13 8.33
N MET A 59 12.64 -27.27 7.11
CA MET A 59 12.84 -28.49 6.32
C MET A 59 14.28 -28.71 5.87
N ALA A 60 15.06 -27.64 5.70
CA ALA A 60 16.47 -27.71 5.34
C ALA A 60 17.37 -28.03 6.56
N GLU A 61 17.14 -27.36 7.69
CA GLU A 61 18.01 -27.44 8.88
C GLU A 61 17.72 -28.65 9.79
N PHE A 62 16.49 -29.17 9.76
CA PHE A 62 16.07 -30.31 10.59
C PHE A 62 15.59 -31.48 9.72
N PRO A 63 16.52 -32.17 9.02
CA PRO A 63 16.17 -33.38 8.28
C PRO A 63 15.53 -34.41 9.22
N ARG A 64 14.56 -35.16 8.70
CA ARG A 64 13.54 -35.98 9.42
C ARG A 64 14.04 -37.08 10.40
N ALA A 65 15.31 -37.11 10.77
CA ALA A 65 15.84 -38.06 11.75
C ALA A 65 15.40 -37.68 13.18
N GLY A 66 14.36 -38.35 13.69
CA GLY A 66 14.05 -38.40 15.13
C GLY A 66 12.94 -37.46 15.66
N ALA A 67 12.46 -36.48 14.88
CA ALA A 67 11.43 -35.51 15.33
C ALA A 67 10.19 -35.43 14.40
N THR A 68 9.74 -36.56 13.87
CA THR A 68 8.72 -36.61 12.80
C THR A 68 7.36 -36.04 13.20
N ALA A 69 6.83 -36.37 14.37
CA ALA A 69 5.49 -35.94 14.79
C ALA A 69 5.40 -34.42 15.01
N THR A 70 6.40 -33.83 15.66
CA THR A 70 6.46 -32.38 15.92
C THR A 70 6.64 -31.59 14.62
N LEU A 71 7.53 -32.03 13.72
CA LEU A 71 7.73 -31.39 12.42
C LEU A 71 6.46 -31.47 11.56
N MET A 72 5.78 -32.62 11.53
CA MET A 72 4.49 -32.76 10.85
C MET A 72 3.41 -31.85 11.45
N ALA A 73 3.37 -31.72 12.77
CA ALA A 73 2.42 -30.83 13.44
C ALA A 73 2.68 -29.35 13.14
N LEU A 74 3.95 -28.95 13.10
CA LEU A 74 4.36 -27.61 12.69
C LEU A 74 4.00 -27.34 11.23
N GLU A 75 4.35 -28.25 10.32
CA GLU A 75 4.06 -28.11 8.88
C GLU A 75 2.56 -27.94 8.62
N ARG A 76 1.73 -28.77 9.26
CA ARG A 76 0.26 -28.65 9.18
C ARG A 76 -0.20 -27.28 9.68
N ARG A 77 0.29 -26.85 10.84
CA ARG A 77 -0.11 -25.57 11.44
C ARG A 77 0.32 -24.38 10.57
N ILE A 78 1.51 -24.43 9.98
CA ILE A 78 1.96 -23.43 9.00
C ILE A 78 0.97 -23.39 7.83
N GLY A 79 0.62 -24.54 7.24
CA GLY A 79 -0.33 -24.62 6.13
C GLY A 79 -1.71 -24.02 6.46
N GLU A 80 -2.24 -24.33 7.64
CA GLU A 80 -3.53 -23.78 8.11
C GLU A 80 -3.51 -22.25 8.25
N VAL A 81 -2.45 -21.70 8.84
CA VAL A 81 -2.33 -20.24 9.04
C VAL A 81 -2.13 -19.53 7.70
N ARG A 82 -1.24 -20.06 6.84
CA ARG A 82 -1.01 -19.55 5.49
C ARG A 82 -2.31 -19.51 4.68
N SER A 83 -3.10 -20.60 4.69
CA SER A 83 -4.39 -20.63 3.98
C SER A 83 -5.32 -19.50 4.41
N ARG A 84 -5.44 -19.24 5.72
CA ARG A 84 -6.29 -18.16 6.23
C ARG A 84 -5.80 -16.78 5.78
N MET A 85 -4.49 -16.53 5.86
CA MET A 85 -3.89 -15.27 5.41
C MET A 85 -4.12 -15.06 3.90
N GLN A 86 -3.94 -16.10 3.11
CA GLN A 86 -4.18 -16.06 1.66
C GLN A 86 -5.64 -15.77 1.32
N ASP A 87 -6.59 -16.37 2.05
CA ASP A 87 -8.03 -16.12 1.83
C ASP A 87 -8.41 -14.69 2.21
N GLN A 88 -7.90 -14.17 3.33
CA GLN A 88 -8.09 -12.77 3.72
C GLN A 88 -7.46 -11.81 2.71
N ALA A 89 -6.24 -12.10 2.24
CA ALA A 89 -5.56 -11.31 1.22
C ALA A 89 -6.36 -11.27 -0.09
N ARG A 90 -6.90 -12.41 -0.53
CA ARG A 90 -7.74 -12.49 -1.74
C ARG A 90 -8.97 -11.61 -1.64
N LEU A 91 -9.75 -11.72 -0.55
CA LEU A 91 -10.95 -10.91 -0.37
C LEU A 91 -10.65 -9.41 -0.33
N LEU A 92 -9.59 -9.02 0.38
CA LEU A 92 -9.16 -7.62 0.44
C LEU A 92 -8.64 -7.13 -0.93
N GLY A 93 -7.87 -7.98 -1.62
CA GLY A 93 -7.37 -7.74 -2.96
C GLY A 93 -8.48 -7.53 -3.99
N GLU A 94 -9.52 -8.38 -3.96
CA GLU A 94 -10.68 -8.23 -4.84
C GLU A 94 -11.35 -6.86 -4.66
N ARG A 95 -11.46 -6.38 -3.42
CA ARG A 95 -11.99 -5.05 -3.13
C ARG A 95 -11.07 -3.93 -3.65
N ILE A 96 -9.77 -4.02 -3.37
CA ILE A 96 -8.78 -3.00 -3.76
C ILE A 96 -8.63 -2.89 -5.28
N TYR A 97 -8.60 -4.02 -5.98
CA TYR A 97 -8.34 -4.09 -7.42
C TYR A 97 -9.60 -4.17 -8.28
N LEU A 98 -10.79 -3.92 -7.70
CA LEU A 98 -12.05 -3.93 -8.43
C LEU A 98 -12.09 -2.88 -9.56
N GLU A 99 -11.46 -1.73 -9.32
CA GLU A 99 -11.33 -0.67 -10.31
C GLU A 99 -10.30 -1.06 -11.38
N ARG A 100 -10.69 -1.00 -12.67
CA ARG A 100 -9.76 -1.26 -13.78
C ARG A 100 -8.60 -0.25 -13.75
N SER A 101 -7.39 -0.71 -14.04
CA SER A 101 -6.17 0.11 -14.00
C SER A 101 -6.27 1.42 -14.78
N ARG A 102 -6.90 1.42 -15.96
CA ARG A 102 -7.11 2.63 -16.76
C ARG A 102 -8.02 3.65 -16.07
N GLU A 103 -9.08 3.19 -15.41
CA GLU A 103 -10.01 4.06 -14.69
C GLU A 103 -9.37 4.61 -13.42
N PHE A 104 -8.63 3.77 -12.70
CA PHE A 104 -7.83 4.15 -11.55
C PHE A 104 -6.86 5.30 -11.90
N THR A 105 -6.05 5.13 -12.94
CA THR A 105 -5.10 6.17 -13.38
C THR A 105 -5.81 7.43 -13.86
N ARG A 106 -6.94 7.30 -14.58
CA ARG A 106 -7.75 8.45 -15.01
C ARG A 106 -8.28 9.24 -13.81
N ARG A 107 -8.76 8.56 -12.77
CA ARG A 107 -9.26 9.17 -11.54
C ARG A 107 -8.17 9.92 -10.80
N LEU A 108 -6.98 9.31 -10.62
CA LEU A 108 -5.82 9.99 -10.02
C LEU A 108 -5.37 11.21 -10.85
N GLY A 109 -5.39 11.10 -12.17
CA GLY A 109 -5.08 12.24 -13.06
C GLY A 109 -6.06 13.40 -12.89
N GLY A 110 -7.35 13.11 -12.68
CA GLY A 110 -8.34 14.12 -12.35
C GLY A 110 -8.06 14.83 -11.02
N TYR A 111 -7.74 14.06 -9.96
CA TYR A 111 -7.37 14.65 -8.66
C TYR A 111 -6.13 15.53 -8.78
N TRP A 112 -5.12 15.09 -9.53
CA TRP A 112 -3.91 15.85 -9.79
C TRP A 112 -4.19 17.20 -10.45
N GLN A 113 -5.04 17.23 -11.49
CA GLN A 113 -5.39 18.46 -12.20
C GLN A 113 -6.10 19.47 -11.29
N VAL A 114 -7.06 19.00 -10.49
CA VAL A 114 -7.78 19.85 -9.52
C VAL A 114 -6.81 20.39 -8.47
N TRP A 115 -5.99 19.51 -7.89
CA TRP A 115 -4.98 19.91 -6.92
C TRP A 115 -4.01 20.96 -7.49
N GLN A 116 -3.53 20.82 -8.73
CA GLN A 116 -2.69 21.83 -9.37
C GLN A 116 -3.39 23.20 -9.52
N ALA A 117 -4.68 23.20 -9.87
CA ALA A 117 -5.46 24.43 -9.96
C ALA A 117 -5.60 25.10 -8.58
N GLU A 118 -5.84 24.31 -7.52
CA GLU A 118 -5.90 24.80 -6.14
C GLU A 118 -4.56 25.40 -5.68
N GLN A 119 -3.43 24.75 -5.99
CA GLN A 119 -2.11 25.28 -5.66
C GLN A 119 -1.84 26.62 -6.37
N SER A 120 -2.21 26.71 -7.65
CA SER A 120 -2.05 27.94 -8.44
C SER A 120 -2.87 29.09 -7.87
N ALA A 121 -4.17 28.85 -7.60
CA ALA A 121 -5.07 29.84 -7.00
C ALA A 121 -4.59 30.28 -5.60
N GLY A 122 -4.17 29.32 -4.77
CA GLY A 122 -3.60 29.59 -3.45
C GLY A 122 -2.32 30.44 -3.51
N GLN A 123 -1.48 30.22 -4.53
CA GLN A 123 -0.26 31.00 -4.73
C GLN A 123 -0.57 32.44 -5.19
N GLU A 124 -1.55 32.62 -6.07
CA GLU A 124 -2.00 33.94 -6.51
C GLU A 124 -2.59 34.78 -5.37
N LEU A 125 -3.38 34.16 -4.49
CA LEU A 125 -3.92 34.79 -3.27
C LEU A 125 -2.80 35.26 -2.33
N LYS A 126 -1.79 34.40 -2.09
CA LYS A 126 -0.60 34.74 -1.28
C LYS A 126 0.18 35.91 -1.90
N ASN A 127 0.38 35.89 -3.22
CA ASN A 127 1.09 36.94 -3.95
C ASN A 127 0.33 38.29 -3.90
N SER A 128 -0.99 38.29 -4.09
CA SER A 128 -1.83 39.49 -4.02
C SER A 128 -1.84 40.09 -2.61
N THR A 129 -1.94 39.25 -1.58
CA THR A 129 -1.90 39.69 -0.17
C THR A 129 -0.55 40.35 0.17
N ARG A 130 0.56 39.80 -0.35
CA ARG A 130 1.89 40.39 -0.18
C ARG A 130 2.01 41.77 -0.84
N ARG A 131 1.50 41.91 -2.07
CA ARG A 131 1.47 43.20 -2.81
C ARG A 131 0.67 44.27 -2.07
N LEU A 132 -0.51 43.91 -1.53
CA LEU A 132 -1.35 44.84 -0.76
C LEU A 132 -0.67 45.28 0.54
N ARG A 133 0.01 44.38 1.27
CA ARG A 133 0.81 44.75 2.46
C ARG A 133 1.94 45.72 2.10
N THR A 134 2.69 45.46 1.02
CA THR A 134 3.77 46.36 0.59
C THR A 134 3.28 47.72 0.14
N ALA A 135 2.14 47.79 -0.56
CA ALA A 135 1.54 49.07 -0.98
C ALA A 135 1.06 49.90 0.22
N ARG A 136 0.47 49.26 1.23
CA ARG A 136 -0.01 49.93 2.46
C ARG A 136 1.13 50.49 3.33
N VAL A 137 2.30 49.86 3.32
CA VAL A 137 3.50 50.37 4.00
C VAL A 137 4.04 51.62 3.28
N ARG A 138 3.99 51.64 1.94
CA ARG A 138 4.50 52.75 1.12
C ARG A 138 3.64 54.01 1.15
N LEU A 139 2.35 53.89 1.47
CA LEU A 139 1.40 55.01 1.58
C LEU A 139 1.37 55.64 2.99
N LYS A 140 2.10 55.09 3.96
CA LYS A 140 2.13 55.55 5.37
C LYS A 140 3.46 56.17 5.79
N GLY A 141 4.43 56.29 4.87
CA GLY A 141 5.70 56.99 5.08
C GLY A 141 5.86 58.08 4.05
#